data_AF-A0A532TR41-F1
#
_entry.id   AF-A0A532TR41-F1
#
_cell.length_a   1.000
_cell.length_b   1.000
_cell.length_c   1.000
_cell.angle_alpha   90.00
_cell.angle_beta   90.00
_cell.angle_gamma   90.00
#
_symmetry.space_group_name_H-M   'P 1'
#
loop_
_entity.id
_entity.type
_entity.pdbx_description
1 polymer ?
#
loop_
_entity_poly.entity_id
_entity_poly.type
_entity_poly.pdbx_seq_one_letter_code
_entity_poly.pdbx_strand_id
1 'polypeptide(L)'
;MVRIFIVDDDCSTLKLYQKIPNICGFEIMAMARNGEDAVSKFRNFKIKPDLIIMDYHMPVKDGKEAAEEILELDKNAKLIICSGDSNVKEEVISMGALDFIDKPFSLKIFLNKINNICNNLIPSNEESNNILPFLSKKNALKLGILL
;
A
#
# COMPACT_ATOMS: atom_id res chain seq x y z
N MET A 1 -5.83 7.92 11.98
CA MET A 1 -4.65 7.86 11.09
C MET A 1 -4.71 6.54 10.36
N VAL A 2 -4.51 6.54 9.04
CA VAL A 2 -4.61 5.30 8.23
C VAL A 2 -3.39 4.42 8.52
N ARG A 3 -3.62 3.15 8.82
CA ARG A 3 -2.59 2.12 9.08
C ARG A 3 -2.32 1.30 7.84
N ILE A 4 -1.10 1.39 7.33
CA ILE A 4 -0.69 0.64 6.14
C ILE A 4 0.23 -0.51 6.55
N PHE A 5 -0.06 -1.70 6.03
CA PHE A 5 0.82 -2.85 6.07
C PHE A 5 1.53 -3.01 4.73
N ILE A 6 2.86 -3.01 4.72
CA ILE A 6 3.65 -3.08 3.49
C ILE A 6 4.39 -4.40 3.39
N VAL A 7 4.29 -5.05 2.25
CA VAL A 7 4.93 -6.33 1.98
C VAL A 7 5.69 -6.23 0.66
N ASP A 8 7.01 -6.34 0.76
CA ASP A 8 7.94 -6.26 -0.39
C ASP A 8 9.24 -6.96 0.05
N ASP A 9 9.83 -7.80 -0.80
CA ASP A 9 11.04 -8.55 -0.46
C ASP A 9 12.32 -7.69 -0.56
N ASP A 10 12.25 -6.58 -1.32
CA ASP A 10 13.32 -5.61 -1.47
C ASP A 10 13.46 -4.72 -0.23
N CYS A 11 14.56 -4.93 0.49
CA CYS A 11 14.90 -4.16 1.70
C CYS A 11 15.06 -2.66 1.45
N SER A 12 15.50 -2.24 0.25
CA SER A 12 15.70 -0.83 -0.09
C SER A 12 14.37 -0.13 -0.29
N THR A 13 13.42 -0.81 -0.95
CA THR A 13 12.03 -0.39 -1.11
C THR A 13 11.33 -0.23 0.23
N LEU A 14 11.43 -1.23 1.12
CA LEU A 14 10.89 -1.13 2.49
C LEU A 14 11.51 0.04 3.27
N LYS A 15 12.83 0.23 3.21
CA LYS A 15 13.50 1.37 3.86
C LYS A 15 13.04 2.73 3.31
N LEU A 16 12.73 2.82 2.03
CA LEU A 16 12.15 4.01 1.43
C LEU A 16 10.76 4.26 2.02
N TYR A 17 9.89 3.25 2.02
CA TYR A 17 8.54 3.31 2.58
C TYR A 17 8.48 3.70 4.05
N GLN A 18 9.43 3.26 4.88
CA GLN A 18 9.49 3.67 6.30
C GLN A 18 9.72 5.18 6.48
N LYS A 19 10.34 5.87 5.52
CA LYS A 19 10.70 7.30 5.66
C LYS A 19 9.56 8.25 5.28
N ILE A 20 8.51 7.74 4.65
CA ILE A 20 7.41 8.50 4.04
C ILE A 20 6.25 8.89 4.99
N PRO A 21 5.83 8.09 5.99
CA PRO A 21 4.58 8.30 6.72
C PRO A 21 4.52 9.60 7.52
N ASN A 22 5.66 10.04 8.07
CA ASN A 22 5.79 11.31 8.81
C ASN A 22 5.36 12.55 8.01
N ILE A 23 5.11 12.39 6.72
CA ILE A 23 4.81 13.44 5.75
C ILE A 23 3.37 13.37 5.24
N CYS A 24 2.65 12.24 5.39
CA CYS A 24 1.50 11.90 4.55
C CYS A 24 0.20 11.48 5.27
N GLY A 25 0.04 11.74 6.57
CA GLY A 25 -1.26 11.47 7.27
C GLY A 25 -1.64 9.99 7.43
N PHE A 26 -0.70 9.08 7.16
CA PHE A 26 -0.80 7.64 7.42
C PHE A 26 0.43 7.18 8.23
N GLU A 27 0.36 5.97 8.77
CA GLU A 27 1.48 5.30 9.43
C GLU A 27 1.76 3.93 8.81
N ILE A 28 3.02 3.49 8.82
CA ILE A 28 3.32 2.08 8.54
C ILE A 28 3.12 1.31 9.84
N MET A 29 2.05 0.52 9.90
CA MET A 29 1.73 -0.32 11.05
C MET A 29 2.71 -1.49 11.17
N ALA A 30 3.08 -2.09 10.04
CA ALA A 30 3.98 -3.23 10.00
C ALA A 30 4.62 -3.37 8.62
N MET A 31 5.63 -4.24 8.54
CA MET A 31 6.24 -4.65 7.27
C MET A 31 6.51 -6.15 7.25
N ALA A 32 6.44 -6.76 6.07
CA ALA A 32 6.82 -8.15 5.82
C ALA A 32 7.67 -8.25 4.55
N ARG A 33 8.43 -9.35 4.43
CA ARG A 33 9.42 -9.56 3.36
C ARG A 33 9.11 -10.72 2.40
N ASN A 34 7.98 -11.38 2.61
CA ASN A 34 7.44 -12.44 1.76
C ASN A 34 5.97 -12.70 2.17
N GLY A 35 5.27 -13.49 1.37
CA GLY A 35 3.86 -13.81 1.61
C GLY A 35 3.59 -14.57 2.91
N GLU A 36 4.48 -15.47 3.32
CA GLU A 36 4.31 -16.31 4.51
C GLU A 36 4.35 -15.45 5.80
N ASP A 37 5.36 -14.59 5.90
CA ASP A 37 5.48 -13.61 6.98
C ASP A 37 4.30 -12.61 6.96
N ALA A 38 3.83 -12.24 5.76
CA ALA A 38 2.69 -11.33 5.62
C ALA A 38 1.39 -11.92 6.19
N VAL A 39 1.06 -13.15 5.78
CA VAL A 39 -0.11 -13.89 6.25
C VAL A 39 -0.01 -14.12 7.76
N SER A 40 1.15 -14.60 8.24
CA SER A 40 1.37 -14.88 9.67
C SER A 40 1.17 -13.63 10.53
N LYS A 41 1.74 -12.49 10.12
CA LYS A 41 1.53 -11.20 10.79
C LYS A 41 0.07 -10.76 10.74
N PHE A 42 -0.56 -10.82 9.57
CA PHE A 42 -1.96 -10.43 9.40
C PHE A 42 -2.89 -11.22 10.33
N ARG A 43 -2.68 -12.53 10.45
CA ARG A 43 -3.44 -13.42 11.34
C ARG A 43 -3.29 -13.02 12.81
N ASN A 44 -2.09 -12.59 13.22
CA ASN A 44 -1.77 -12.23 14.60
C ASN A 44 -2.09 -10.77 14.98
N PHE A 45 -2.41 -9.90 14.01
CA PHE A 45 -2.76 -8.52 14.30
C PHE A 45 -4.08 -8.40 15.08
N LYS A 46 -4.02 -7.78 16.26
CA LYS A 46 -5.20 -7.42 17.06
C LYS A 46 -6.00 -6.29 16.44
N ILE A 47 -5.33 -5.36 15.77
CA ILE A 47 -5.92 -4.24 15.03
C ILE A 47 -5.55 -4.47 13.57
N LYS A 48 -6.54 -4.56 12.68
CA LYS A 48 -6.28 -4.81 11.25
C LYS A 48 -5.74 -3.54 10.55
N PRO A 49 -4.85 -3.68 9.56
CA PRO A 49 -4.45 -2.56 8.73
C PRO A 49 -5.64 -2.05 7.92
N ASP A 50 -5.68 -0.75 7.67
CA ASP A 50 -6.71 -0.14 6.83
C ASP A 50 -6.41 -0.36 5.33
N LEU A 51 -5.13 -0.60 5.00
CA LEU A 51 -4.65 -0.88 3.65
C LEU A 51 -3.43 -1.81 3.70
N ILE A 52 -3.37 -2.77 2.79
CA ILE A 52 -2.21 -3.63 2.55
C ILE A 52 -1.65 -3.29 1.18
N ILE A 53 -0.34 -3.08 1.10
CA ILE A 53 0.38 -2.91 -0.15
C ILE A 53 1.30 -4.12 -0.28
N MET A 54 1.07 -4.92 -1.31
CA MET A 54 1.69 -6.22 -1.49
C MET A 54 2.43 -6.25 -2.82
N ASP A 55 3.71 -6.60 -2.80
CA ASP A 55 4.42 -6.96 -4.02
C ASP A 55 3.91 -8.29 -4.58
N TYR A 56 3.72 -8.38 -5.88
CA TYR A 56 3.18 -9.58 -6.52
C TYR A 56 4.19 -10.72 -6.54
N HIS A 57 5.45 -10.43 -6.89
CA HIS A 57 6.50 -11.43 -6.96
C HIS A 57 7.38 -11.36 -5.71
N MET A 58 7.38 -12.43 -4.92
CA MET A 58 8.24 -12.56 -3.74
C MET A 58 8.72 -14.00 -3.60
N PRO A 59 9.86 -14.26 -2.94
CA PRO A 59 10.29 -15.60 -2.60
C PRO A 59 9.40 -16.23 -1.51
N VAL A 60 9.51 -17.56 -1.36
CA VAL A 60 8.79 -18.39 -0.35
C VAL A 60 7.30 -18.55 -0.61
N LYS A 61 6.55 -17.45 -0.57
CA LYS A 61 5.12 -17.38 -0.90
C LYS A 61 4.91 -16.06 -1.62
N ASP A 62 4.32 -16.10 -2.80
CA ASP A 62 4.18 -14.91 -3.62
C ASP A 62 3.05 -14.00 -3.10
N GLY A 63 2.94 -12.80 -3.69
CA GLY A 63 1.96 -11.81 -3.28
C GLY A 63 0.53 -12.20 -3.63
N LYS A 64 0.33 -12.99 -4.69
CA LYS A 64 -1.00 -13.45 -5.08
C LYS A 64 -1.51 -14.47 -4.06
N GLU A 65 -0.74 -15.52 -3.78
CA GLU A 65 -1.09 -16.55 -2.80
C GLU A 65 -1.31 -15.95 -1.41
N ALA A 66 -0.49 -14.96 -1.03
CA ALA A 66 -0.66 -14.24 0.23
C ALA A 66 -1.92 -13.38 0.26
N ALA A 67 -2.25 -12.70 -0.84
CA ALA A 67 -3.45 -11.89 -0.96
C ALA A 67 -4.73 -12.75 -0.91
N GLU A 68 -4.75 -13.89 -1.60
CA GLU A 68 -5.85 -14.86 -1.54
C GLU A 68 -6.10 -15.31 -0.10
N GLU A 69 -5.06 -15.77 0.60
CA GLU A 69 -5.22 -16.22 2.00
C GLU A 69 -5.65 -15.08 2.93
N ILE A 70 -5.11 -13.87 2.76
CA ILE A 70 -5.52 -12.71 3.56
C ILE A 70 -7.01 -12.39 3.33
N LEU A 71 -7.49 -12.46 2.08
CA LEU A 71 -8.90 -12.24 1.75
C LEU A 71 -9.81 -13.36 2.26
N GLU A 72 -9.33 -14.60 2.34
CA GLU A 72 -10.03 -15.70 2.99
C GLU A 72 -10.16 -15.48 4.50
N LEU A 73 -9.08 -14.98 5.14
CA LEU A 73 -9.07 -14.65 6.57
C LEU A 73 -9.95 -13.43 6.90
N ASP A 74 -10.01 -12.44 6.01
CA ASP A 74 -10.83 -11.24 6.13
C ASP A 74 -11.24 -10.71 4.76
N LYS A 75 -12.50 -10.96 4.39
CA LYS A 75 -13.08 -10.51 3.12
C LYS A 75 -13.14 -8.98 2.97
N ASN A 76 -12.94 -8.22 4.06
CA ASN A 76 -12.91 -6.76 4.03
C ASN A 76 -11.48 -6.19 3.96
N ALA A 77 -10.45 -7.06 3.93
CA ALA A 77 -9.08 -6.62 3.77
C ALA A 77 -8.92 -5.87 2.44
N LYS A 78 -8.32 -4.69 2.49
CA LYS A 78 -8.09 -3.84 1.30
C LYS A 78 -6.66 -4.04 0.85
N LEU A 79 -6.47 -4.61 -0.33
CA LEU A 79 -5.16 -4.87 -0.91
C LEU A 79 -4.92 -4.03 -2.15
N ILE A 80 -3.72 -3.49 -2.27
CA ILE A 80 -3.15 -3.00 -3.52
C ILE A 80 -2.01 -3.93 -3.89
N ILE A 81 -2.04 -4.46 -5.10
CA ILE A 81 -0.93 -5.27 -5.63
C ILE A 81 0.01 -4.39 -6.44
N CYS A 82 1.32 -4.54 -6.23
CA CYS A 82 2.36 -3.94 -7.06
C CYS A 82 3.04 -5.02 -7.91
N SER A 83 3.23 -4.81 -9.21
CA SER A 83 4.03 -5.73 -10.04
C SER A 83 4.67 -5.02 -11.21
N GLY A 84 5.81 -5.51 -11.69
CA GLY A 84 6.41 -5.09 -12.96
C GLY A 84 5.87 -5.86 -14.17
N ASP A 85 5.02 -6.86 -13.94
CA ASP A 85 4.29 -7.57 -15.00
C ASP A 85 2.85 -7.05 -15.04
N SER A 86 2.55 -6.20 -16.03
CA SER A 86 1.21 -5.62 -16.18
C SER A 86 0.14 -6.66 -16.58
N ASN A 87 0.52 -7.86 -17.05
CA ASN A 87 -0.44 -8.88 -17.49
C ASN A 87 -1.23 -9.49 -16.32
N VAL A 88 -0.70 -9.42 -15.10
CA VAL A 88 -1.36 -9.97 -13.90
C VAL A 88 -2.45 -9.05 -13.36
N LYS A 89 -2.60 -7.85 -13.92
CA LYS A 89 -3.54 -6.83 -13.41
C LYS A 89 -4.99 -7.33 -13.38
N GLU A 90 -5.47 -7.93 -14.46
CA GLU A 90 -6.86 -8.39 -14.52
C GLU A 90 -7.14 -9.51 -13.52
N GLU A 91 -6.17 -10.41 -13.35
CA GLU A 91 -6.23 -11.52 -12.39
C GLU A 91 -6.35 -11.01 -10.95
N VAL A 92 -5.46 -10.11 -10.53
CA VAL A 92 -5.45 -9.64 -9.14
C VAL A 92 -6.66 -8.77 -8.80
N ILE A 93 -7.18 -8.00 -9.76
CA ILE A 93 -8.42 -7.25 -9.58
C ILE A 93 -9.61 -8.22 -9.46
N SER A 94 -9.67 -9.25 -10.31
CA SER A 94 -10.75 -10.25 -10.27
C SER A 94 -10.75 -11.06 -8.97
N MET A 95 -9.58 -11.27 -8.37
CA MET A 95 -9.39 -11.91 -7.07
C MET A 95 -9.91 -11.04 -5.89
N GLY A 96 -10.10 -9.73 -6.09
CA GLY A 96 -10.62 -8.82 -5.07
C GLY A 96 -9.61 -7.78 -4.58
N ALA A 97 -8.46 -7.61 -5.25
CA ALA A 97 -7.60 -6.47 -4.98
C ALA A 97 -8.33 -5.15 -5.32
N LEU A 98 -8.13 -4.13 -4.49
CA LEU A 98 -8.73 -2.82 -4.65
C LEU A 98 -8.13 -2.07 -5.84
N ASP A 99 -6.83 -2.21 -6.05
CA ASP A 99 -6.09 -1.54 -7.12
C ASP A 99 -4.79 -2.29 -7.45
N PHE A 100 -4.17 -1.90 -8.56
CA PHE A 100 -2.88 -2.38 -9.04
C PHE A 100 -1.94 -1.20 -9.29
N ILE A 101 -0.65 -1.36 -8.95
CA ILE A 101 0.41 -0.39 -9.27
C ILE A 101 1.48 -1.05 -10.13
N ASP A 102 1.68 -0.49 -11.31
CA ASP A 102 2.69 -0.93 -12.25
C ASP A 102 4.09 -0.47 -11.81
N LYS A 103 5.02 -1.40 -11.65
CA LYS A 103 6.43 -1.13 -11.32
C LYS A 103 7.25 -1.02 -12.63
N PRO A 104 8.22 -0.10 -12.71
CA PRO A 104 8.61 0.85 -11.67
C PRO A 104 7.66 2.05 -11.60
N PHE A 105 7.35 2.48 -10.37
CA PHE A 105 6.58 3.71 -10.13
C PHE A 105 7.39 4.73 -9.35
N SER A 106 7.12 6.01 -9.61
CA SER A 106 7.69 7.09 -8.78
C SER A 106 7.00 7.15 -7.42
N LEU A 107 7.71 7.68 -6.42
CA LEU A 107 7.12 7.95 -5.11
C LEU A 107 5.88 8.85 -5.21
N LYS A 108 5.86 9.80 -6.16
CA LYS A 108 4.70 10.67 -6.41
C LYS A 108 3.46 9.86 -6.82
N ILE A 109 3.63 8.89 -7.72
CA ILE A 109 2.52 8.01 -8.17
C ILE A 109 1.99 7.18 -7.01
N PHE A 110 2.90 6.57 -6.24
CA PHE A 110 2.56 5.77 -5.06
C PHE A 110 1.74 6.57 -4.04
N LEU A 111 2.23 7.77 -3.69
CA LEU A 111 1.57 8.65 -2.73
C LEU A 111 0.20 9.13 -3.21
N ASN A 112 0.07 9.47 -4.50
CA ASN A 112 -1.22 9.86 -5.06
C ASN A 112 -2.24 8.72 -4.98
N LYS A 113 -1.84 7.47 -5.28
CA LYS A 113 -2.72 6.31 -5.16
C LYS A 113 -3.15 6.06 -3.73
N ILE A 114 -2.21 6.05 -2.78
CA ILE A 114 -2.54 5.92 -1.35
C ILE A 114 -3.48 7.02 -0.92
N ASN A 115 -3.19 8.27 -1.28
CA ASN A 115 -4.00 9.42 -0.91
C ASN A 115 -5.43 9.31 -1.44
N ASN A 116 -5.62 8.95 -2.71
CA ASN A 116 -6.95 8.77 -3.30
C ASN A 116 -7.74 7.68 -2.58
N ILE A 117 -7.08 6.56 -2.24
CA ILE A 117 -7.72 5.48 -1.49
C ILE A 117 -8.05 5.95 -0.07
N CYS A 118 -7.13 6.61 0.63
CA CYS A 118 -7.37 7.12 1.98
C CYS A 118 -8.52 8.14 2.02
N ASN A 119 -8.61 9.04 1.03
CA ASN A 119 -9.72 10.00 0.92
C ASN A 119 -11.06 9.31 0.68
N ASN A 120 -11.09 8.18 -0.03
CA ASN A 120 -12.32 7.39 -0.18
C ASN A 120 -12.68 6.59 1.08
N LEU A 121 -11.71 6.37 1.98
CA LEU A 121 -11.90 5.67 3.25
C LEU A 121 -12.31 6.60 4.39
N ILE A 122 -12.12 7.91 4.24
CA ILE A 122 -12.49 8.94 5.21
C ILE A 122 -13.64 9.75 4.57
N PRO A 123 -14.87 9.69 5.08
CA PRO A 123 -15.96 10.48 4.51
C PRO A 123 -15.60 11.97 4.54
N SER A 124 -15.57 12.58 3.35
CA SER A 124 -15.18 13.95 3.10
C SER A 124 -16.14 14.94 3.78
N ASN A 125 -15.64 15.65 4.78
CA ASN A 125 -15.94 17.08 4.89
C ASN A 125 -14.71 17.81 4.37
N GLU A 126 -14.92 18.64 3.36
CA GLU A 126 -13.98 19.55 2.68
C GLU A 126 -13.35 19.03 1.38
N GLU A 127 -13.91 19.55 0.29
CA GLU A 127 -13.31 19.66 -1.03
C GLU A 127 -11.93 20.31 -0.92
N SER A 128 -10.89 19.59 -1.33
CA SER A 128 -9.59 20.20 -1.59
C SER A 128 -9.04 19.67 -2.90
N ASN A 129 -9.06 20.51 -3.93
CA ASN A 129 -8.39 20.38 -5.22
C ASN A 129 -6.85 20.33 -5.12
N ASN A 130 -6.31 19.88 -3.97
CA ASN A 130 -4.90 19.60 -3.82
C ASN A 130 -4.70 18.11 -4.08
N ILE A 131 -3.82 17.78 -5.03
CA ILE A 131 -3.44 16.40 -5.39
C ILE A 131 -2.88 15.64 -4.16
N LEU A 132 -2.54 16.38 -3.09
CA LEU A 132 -2.00 15.88 -1.84
C LEU A 132 -2.53 16.70 -0.63
N PRO A 133 -3.78 16.51 -0.17
CA PRO A 133 -4.35 17.25 0.95
C PRO A 133 -3.59 17.04 2.28
N PHE A 134 -2.78 15.98 2.39
CA PHE A 134 -1.97 15.70 3.58
C PHE A 134 -0.49 16.07 3.47
N LEU A 135 -0.02 16.50 2.28
CA LEU A 135 1.40 16.70 2.02
C LEU A 135 1.68 18.20 1.97
N SER A 136 2.10 18.75 3.12
CA SER A 136 2.45 20.18 3.18
C SER A 136 3.51 20.52 2.12
N LYS A 137 3.46 21.73 1.57
CA LYS A 137 4.46 22.23 0.58
C LYS A 137 5.90 22.02 1.05
N LYS A 138 6.15 22.17 2.36
CA LYS A 138 7.43 21.91 3.02
C LYS A 138 7.87 20.45 2.91
N ASN A 139 6.94 19.52 3.08
CA ASN A 139 7.26 18.10 3.00
C ASN A 139 7.36 17.60 1.55
N ALA A 140 6.63 18.20 0.60
CA ALA A 140 6.74 17.91 -0.82
C ALA A 140 8.14 18.23 -1.35
N LEU A 141 8.68 19.42 -1.00
CA LEU A 141 10.07 19.79 -1.30
C LEU A 141 11.07 18.79 -0.72
N LYS A 142 10.85 18.31 0.52
CA LYS A 142 11.74 17.36 1.20
C LYS A 142 11.78 15.98 0.52
N LEU A 143 10.73 15.63 -0.23
CA LEU A 143 10.61 14.39 -1.00
C LEU A 143 10.98 14.55 -2.49
N GLY A 144 11.41 15.74 -2.92
CA GLY A 144 11.71 16.01 -4.34
C GLY A 144 10.47 16.03 -5.24
N ILE A 145 9.27 16.21 -4.67
CA ILE A 145 8.01 16.30 -5.41
C ILE A 145 7.75 17.77 -5.73
N LEU A 146 7.84 18.16 -7.01
CA LEU A 146 7.36 19.47 -7.46
C LEU A 146 5.83 19.46 -7.42
N LEU A 147 5.27 20.37 -6.61
CA LEU A 147 3.86 20.74 -6.56
C LEU A 147 3.60 21.90 -7.52
#